data_AF-A0A933PLC4-F1
#
_entry.id   AF-A0A933PLC4-F1
#
_cell.length_a   1.000
_cell.length_b   1.000
_cell.length_c   1.000
_cell.angle_alpha   90.00
_cell.angle_beta   90.00
_cell.angle_gamma   90.00
#
_symmetry.space_group_name_H-M   'P 1'
#
loop_
_entity.id
_entity.type
_entity.pdbx_description
1 polymer ?
#
loop_
_entity_poly.entity_id
_entity_poly.type
_entity_poly.pdbx_seq_one_letter_code
_entity_poly.pdbx_strand_id
1 'polypeptide(L)'
;MDMGTPEASVQKALDTLQAVGQSLAGAKAEIARVVLGQDRVIEETLITLLAGGHLLLVGVPGLAKTRLVETLGIVFGLDAKRVQFTPDLMPADILGAEVLEESASGQRAFRFLPGPVFAQLLMADEINRASPRTQSALLQAMQEGRVSVAGAYHPLPQPFHVLATQNPLEQEGTYPLPEAQLDRFLMQSDITYPDRAAEKAMIIATTGPEDAHPQTRLSPKALMEAQALLRHVPVGDKVVEAILTLVRQGRPEESAITDIRRHVAWGPGPRASQALMRAVRARAVLDGRLAPSIEDVLALAGPVLRHRMALSFSARAEGVTLAQVIERLCAPLA
;
A
#
# COMPACT_ATOMS: atom_id res chain seq x y z
N MET A 1 -10.70 -43.83 3.64
CA MET A 1 -10.57 -42.36 3.62
C MET A 1 -9.13 -42.07 3.93
N ASP A 2 -8.36 -41.83 2.87
CA ASP A 2 -6.91 -41.68 2.92
C ASP A 2 -6.58 -40.28 3.46
N MET A 3 -6.26 -40.21 4.75
CA MET A 3 -5.77 -38.99 5.40
C MET A 3 -4.32 -38.83 4.97
N GLY A 4 -4.12 -38.13 3.83
CA GLY A 4 -2.80 -37.90 3.25
C GLY A 4 -1.78 -37.44 4.29
N THR A 5 -0.55 -37.95 4.16
CA THR A 5 0.53 -37.73 5.12
C THR A 5 0.85 -36.23 5.28
N PRO A 6 1.31 -35.78 6.48
CA PRO A 6 1.70 -34.38 6.71
C PRO A 6 2.72 -33.85 5.69
N GLU A 7 3.62 -34.71 5.20
CA GLU A 7 4.61 -34.38 4.18
C GLU A 7 4.00 -34.03 2.81
N ALA A 8 2.95 -34.73 2.38
CA ALA A 8 2.24 -34.44 1.14
C ALA A 8 1.51 -33.09 1.20
N SER A 9 1.03 -32.71 2.39
CA SER A 9 0.40 -31.40 2.61
C SER A 9 1.40 -30.24 2.58
N VAL A 10 2.63 -30.46 3.09
CA VAL A 10 3.70 -29.45 3.06
C VAL A 10 4.20 -29.26 1.63
N GLN A 11 4.47 -30.35 0.91
CA GLN A 11 4.94 -30.26 -0.48
C GLN A 11 3.95 -29.51 -1.37
N LYS A 12 2.65 -29.82 -1.24
CA LYS A 12 1.60 -29.11 -1.98
C LYS A 12 1.57 -27.61 -1.69
N ALA A 13 1.81 -27.20 -0.44
CA ALA A 13 1.87 -25.78 -0.07
C ALA A 13 3.10 -25.09 -0.69
N LEU A 14 4.24 -25.78 -0.73
CA LEU A 14 5.46 -25.29 -1.39
C LEU A 14 5.28 -25.11 -2.89
N ASP A 15 4.71 -26.12 -3.56
CA ASP A 15 4.42 -26.05 -5.00
C ASP A 15 3.46 -24.89 -5.32
N THR A 16 2.46 -24.69 -4.45
CA THR A 16 1.51 -23.58 -4.59
C THR A 16 2.20 -22.23 -4.40
N LEU A 17 3.08 -22.09 -3.39
CA LEU A 17 3.87 -20.87 -3.16
C LEU A 17 4.77 -20.54 -4.34
N GLN A 18 5.40 -21.55 -4.94
CA GLN A 18 6.26 -21.38 -6.11
C GLN A 18 5.46 -20.95 -7.35
N ALA A 19 4.31 -21.57 -7.61
CA ALA A 19 3.44 -21.19 -8.72
C ALA A 19 2.91 -19.75 -8.58
N VAL A 20 2.56 -19.35 -7.35
CA VAL A 20 2.19 -17.97 -7.02
C VAL A 20 3.37 -17.03 -7.27
N GLY A 21 4.57 -17.36 -6.79
CA GLY A 21 5.79 -16.56 -7.02
C GLY A 21 6.07 -16.34 -8.51
N GLN A 22 5.96 -17.38 -9.34
CA GLN A 22 6.15 -17.27 -10.80
C GLN A 22 5.10 -16.36 -11.46
N SER A 23 3.83 -16.49 -11.05
CA SER A 23 2.75 -15.64 -11.56
C SER A 23 2.98 -14.17 -11.20
N LEU A 24 3.46 -13.91 -9.98
CA LEU A 24 3.78 -12.56 -9.49
C LEU A 24 5.00 -11.96 -10.18
N ALA A 25 6.03 -12.77 -10.47
CA ALA A 25 7.16 -12.34 -11.27
C ALA A 25 6.71 -11.93 -12.68
N GLY A 26 5.81 -12.70 -13.30
CA GLY A 26 5.18 -12.35 -14.57
C GLY A 26 4.37 -11.06 -14.52
N ALA A 27 3.63 -10.83 -13.43
CA ALA A 27 2.92 -9.57 -13.19
C ALA A 27 3.88 -8.38 -13.01
N LYS A 28 4.95 -8.54 -12.23
CA LYS A 28 5.98 -7.50 -12.04
C LYS A 28 6.61 -7.10 -13.38
N ALA A 29 6.98 -8.07 -14.20
CA ALA A 29 7.55 -7.83 -15.52
C ALA A 29 6.56 -7.10 -16.45
N GLU A 30 5.28 -7.47 -16.42
CA GLU A 30 4.24 -6.81 -17.22
C GLU A 30 4.05 -5.35 -16.81
N ILE A 31 4.06 -5.06 -15.50
CA ILE A 31 3.94 -3.69 -14.99
C ILE A 31 5.18 -2.86 -15.35
N ALA A 32 6.38 -3.41 -15.17
CA ALA A 32 7.65 -2.73 -15.46
C ALA A 32 7.81 -2.39 -16.95
N ARG A 33 7.15 -3.12 -17.85
CA ARG A 33 7.10 -2.80 -19.28
C ARG A 33 6.34 -1.50 -19.57
N VAL A 34 5.33 -1.18 -18.76
CA VAL A 34 4.43 -0.03 -18.97
C VAL A 34 4.82 1.16 -18.08
N VAL A 35 5.29 0.89 -16.86
CA VAL A 35 5.66 1.89 -15.85
C VAL A 35 7.18 1.93 -15.73
N LEU A 36 7.81 2.84 -16.44
CA LEU A 36 9.27 2.92 -16.56
C LEU A 36 9.90 3.74 -15.43
N GLY A 37 11.08 3.30 -14.95
CA GLY A 37 11.87 4.05 -13.98
C GLY A 37 11.35 4.01 -12.54
N GLN A 38 10.45 3.08 -12.22
CA GLN A 38 9.74 3.03 -10.95
C GLN A 38 9.80 1.65 -10.28
N ASP A 39 10.87 0.88 -10.51
CA ASP A 39 10.99 -0.52 -10.05
C ASP A 39 10.71 -0.69 -8.56
N ARG A 40 11.24 0.24 -7.75
CA ARG A 40 11.00 0.27 -6.31
C ARG A 40 9.53 0.48 -5.95
N VAL A 41 8.87 1.45 -6.60
CA VAL A 41 7.45 1.75 -6.35
C VAL A 41 6.57 0.57 -6.78
N ILE A 42 6.91 -0.08 -7.90
CA ILE A 42 6.24 -1.28 -8.38
C ILE A 42 6.39 -2.40 -7.34
N GLU A 43 7.60 -2.66 -6.86
CA GLU A 43 7.85 -3.66 -5.82
C GLU A 43 7.07 -3.38 -4.53
N GLU A 44 7.15 -2.16 -3.99
CA GLU A 44 6.43 -1.76 -2.77
C GLU A 44 4.90 -1.85 -2.96
N THR A 45 4.39 -1.56 -4.17
CA THR A 45 2.97 -1.71 -4.49
C THR A 45 2.53 -3.18 -4.54
N LEU A 46 3.32 -4.04 -5.19
CA LEU A 46 3.06 -5.48 -5.24
C LEU A 46 3.09 -6.10 -3.84
N ILE A 47 4.09 -5.75 -3.04
CA ILE A 47 4.19 -6.18 -1.64
C ILE A 47 2.95 -5.73 -0.86
N THR A 48 2.47 -4.51 -1.10
CA THR A 48 1.28 -3.99 -0.42
C THR A 48 0.00 -4.73 -0.79
N LEU A 49 -0.22 -4.99 -2.08
CA LEU A 49 -1.35 -5.78 -2.58
C LEU A 49 -1.31 -7.19 -1.97
N LEU A 50 -0.16 -7.84 -2.01
CA LEU A 50 0.06 -9.18 -1.46
C LEU A 50 -0.14 -9.27 0.06
N ALA A 51 0.25 -8.23 0.79
CA ALA A 51 0.05 -8.14 2.22
C ALA A 51 -1.39 -7.79 2.63
N GLY A 52 -2.29 -7.57 1.67
CA GLY A 52 -3.68 -7.18 1.95
C GLY A 52 -3.79 -5.75 2.50
N GLY A 53 -2.87 -4.86 2.10
CA GLY A 53 -2.74 -3.51 2.65
C GLY A 53 -3.12 -2.39 1.67
N HIS A 54 -2.93 -1.16 2.14
CA HIS A 54 -3.08 0.07 1.37
C HIS A 54 -1.73 0.81 1.31
N LEU A 55 -1.47 1.53 0.21
CA LEU A 55 -0.20 2.22 -0.03
C LEU A 55 -0.43 3.74 -0.06
N LEU A 56 0.47 4.47 0.58
CA LEU A 56 0.58 5.93 0.44
C LEU A 56 1.71 6.28 -0.54
N LEU A 57 1.38 6.94 -1.64
CA LEU A 57 2.28 7.37 -2.71
C LEU A 57 2.58 8.87 -2.60
N VAL A 58 3.72 9.22 -2.00
CA VAL A 58 4.14 10.62 -1.86
C VAL A 58 5.05 10.98 -3.02
N GLY A 59 4.74 12.04 -3.75
CA GLY A 59 5.60 12.48 -4.85
C GLY A 59 4.97 13.60 -5.64
N VAL A 60 5.75 14.25 -6.49
CA VAL A 60 5.28 15.35 -7.32
C VAL A 60 4.35 14.86 -8.45
N PRO A 61 3.53 15.76 -9.05
CA PRO A 61 2.72 15.44 -10.22
C PRO A 61 3.55 14.95 -11.40
N GLY A 62 2.95 14.16 -12.29
CA GLY A 62 3.57 13.73 -13.55
C GLY A 62 4.45 12.47 -13.48
N LEU A 63 4.62 11.84 -12.31
CA LEU A 63 5.45 10.64 -12.13
C LEU A 63 4.71 9.32 -12.41
N ALA A 64 3.87 9.28 -13.44
CA ALA A 64 3.15 8.09 -13.91
C ALA A 64 2.30 7.34 -12.84
N LYS A 65 1.91 7.99 -11.74
CA LYS A 65 1.08 7.40 -10.66
C LYS A 65 -0.24 6.83 -11.19
N THR A 66 -0.95 7.60 -12.02
CA THR A 66 -2.21 7.16 -12.64
C THR A 66 -2.00 5.93 -13.51
N ARG A 67 -0.96 5.96 -14.36
CA ARG A 67 -0.60 4.83 -15.24
C ARG A 67 -0.28 3.58 -14.44
N LEU A 68 0.37 3.69 -13.28
CA LEU A 68 0.62 2.57 -12.38
C LEU A 68 -0.68 1.91 -11.91
N VAL A 69 -1.64 2.69 -11.40
CA VAL A 69 -2.93 2.14 -10.92
C VAL A 69 -3.71 1.47 -12.04
N GLU A 70 -3.83 2.13 -13.19
CA GLU A 70 -4.53 1.57 -14.36
C GLU A 70 -3.90 0.25 -14.82
N THR A 71 -2.56 0.22 -14.88
CA THR A 71 -1.80 -0.98 -15.21
C THR A 71 -2.04 -2.10 -14.22
N LEU A 72 -2.02 -1.80 -12.91
CA LEU A 72 -2.31 -2.78 -11.86
C LEU A 72 -3.73 -3.35 -11.96
N GLY A 73 -4.72 -2.49 -12.23
CA GLY A 73 -6.10 -2.90 -12.46
C GLY A 73 -6.20 -3.95 -13.57
N ILE A 74 -5.53 -3.70 -14.70
CA ILE A 74 -5.54 -4.63 -15.84
C ILE A 74 -4.75 -5.91 -15.54
N VAL A 75 -3.54 -5.80 -14.99
CA VAL A 75 -2.64 -6.93 -14.73
C VAL A 75 -3.23 -7.92 -13.72
N PHE A 76 -3.95 -7.43 -12.70
CA PHE A 76 -4.62 -8.26 -11.69
C PHE A 76 -6.11 -8.50 -11.95
N GLY A 77 -6.66 -7.94 -13.04
CA GLY A 77 -8.08 -8.05 -13.38
C GLY A 77 -9.01 -7.44 -12.33
N LEU A 78 -8.56 -6.39 -11.63
CA LEU A 78 -9.29 -5.71 -10.57
C LEU A 78 -10.19 -4.63 -11.15
N ASP A 79 -11.42 -4.51 -10.63
CA ASP A 79 -12.23 -3.32 -10.86
C ASP A 79 -11.53 -2.10 -10.23
N ALA A 80 -11.05 -1.20 -11.08
CA ALA A 80 -10.26 -0.05 -10.67
C ALA A 80 -11.05 1.25 -10.84
N LYS A 81 -11.04 2.08 -9.79
CA LYS A 81 -11.65 3.42 -9.83
C LYS A 81 -10.66 4.47 -9.37
N ARG A 82 -10.87 5.69 -9.84
CA ARG A 82 -10.08 6.87 -9.47
C ARG A 82 -10.99 7.94 -8.90
N VAL A 83 -10.54 8.57 -7.82
CA VAL A 83 -11.18 9.73 -7.21
C VAL A 83 -10.12 10.79 -7.01
N GLN A 84 -10.39 11.98 -7.51
CA GLN A 84 -9.61 13.17 -7.22
C GLN A 84 -10.14 13.80 -5.93
N PHE A 85 -9.30 13.98 -4.92
CA PHE A 85 -9.69 14.67 -3.71
C PHE A 85 -9.59 16.16 -3.93
N THR A 86 -10.67 16.86 -3.62
CA THR A 86 -10.81 18.32 -3.72
C THR A 86 -11.39 18.87 -2.42
N PRO A 87 -11.23 20.18 -2.14
CA PRO A 87 -11.73 20.77 -0.88
C PRO A 87 -13.25 20.65 -0.69
N ASP A 88 -14.00 20.56 -1.78
CA ASP A 88 -15.46 20.45 -1.82
C ASP A 88 -15.98 19.00 -1.78
N LEU A 89 -15.10 18.00 -1.93
CA LEU A 89 -15.48 16.59 -1.94
C LEU A 89 -16.10 16.19 -0.60
N MET A 90 -17.33 15.65 -0.65
CA MET A 90 -18.06 15.22 0.54
C MET A 90 -17.87 13.71 0.80
N PRO A 91 -18.06 13.24 2.06
CA PRO A 91 -18.04 11.81 2.36
C PRO A 91 -18.99 10.97 1.50
N ALA A 92 -20.17 11.51 1.15
CA ALA A 92 -21.16 10.80 0.33
C ALA A 92 -20.66 10.57 -1.11
N ASP A 93 -19.81 11.45 -1.65
CA ASP A 93 -19.22 11.29 -2.98
C ASP A 93 -18.20 10.14 -3.04
N ILE A 94 -17.71 9.71 -1.86
CA ILE A 94 -16.78 8.58 -1.71
C ILE A 94 -17.52 7.31 -1.34
N LEU A 95 -18.37 7.37 -0.31
CA LEU A 95 -19.06 6.21 0.26
C LEU A 95 -20.30 5.80 -0.53
N GLY A 96 -20.88 6.72 -1.30
CA GLY A 96 -22.21 6.56 -1.89
C GLY A 96 -23.29 7.29 -1.09
N ALA A 97 -24.46 7.40 -1.70
CA ALA A 97 -25.60 8.13 -1.16
C ALA A 97 -26.90 7.38 -1.44
N GLU A 98 -27.93 7.65 -0.63
CA GLU A 98 -29.30 7.25 -0.97
C GLU A 98 -29.99 8.35 -1.76
N VAL A 99 -30.64 7.96 -2.85
CA VAL A 99 -31.49 8.84 -3.65
C VAL A 99 -32.92 8.33 -3.60
N LEU A 100 -33.87 9.27 -3.60
CA LEU A 100 -35.28 8.94 -3.73
C LEU A 100 -35.58 8.74 -5.22
N GLU A 101 -35.86 7.51 -5.62
CA GLU A 101 -36.25 7.16 -6.97
C GLU A 101 -37.77 6.98 -7.02
N GLU A 102 -38.42 7.64 -7.98
CA GLU A 102 -39.85 7.47 -8.25
C GLU A 102 -40.00 6.50 -9.42
N SER A 103 -40.62 5.35 -9.16
CA SER A 103 -40.91 4.37 -10.20
C SER A 103 -41.96 4.89 -11.18
N ALA A 104 -42.06 4.26 -12.36
CA ALA A 104 -43.07 4.60 -13.37
C ALA A 104 -44.53 4.49 -12.87
N SER A 105 -44.77 3.82 -11.74
CA SER A 105 -46.07 3.70 -11.08
C SER A 105 -46.32 4.75 -9.98
N GLY A 106 -45.40 5.70 -9.78
CA GLY A 106 -45.50 6.76 -8.75
C GLY A 106 -45.07 6.33 -7.35
N GLN A 107 -44.61 5.09 -7.16
CA GLN A 107 -44.06 4.66 -5.87
C GLN A 107 -42.66 5.23 -5.68
N ARG A 108 -42.43 5.87 -4.54
CA ARG A 108 -41.13 6.41 -4.11
C ARG A 108 -40.39 5.38 -3.27
N ALA A 109 -39.16 5.06 -3.65
CA ALA A 109 -38.29 4.17 -2.90
C ALA A 109 -36.89 4.81 -2.77
N PHE A 110 -36.25 4.59 -1.62
CA PHE A 110 -34.84 4.95 -1.46
C PHE A 110 -33.98 3.89 -2.14
N ARG A 111 -33.07 4.34 -3.01
CA ARG A 111 -32.08 3.49 -3.67
C ARG A 111 -30.69 3.95 -3.30
N PHE A 112 -29.85 3.00 -2.87
CA PHE A 112 -28.44 3.24 -2.65
C PHE A 112 -27.68 3.33 -3.98
N LEU A 113 -26.94 4.42 -4.16
CA LEU A 113 -25.98 4.60 -5.24
C LEU A 113 -24.57 4.39 -4.68
N PRO A 114 -23.88 3.30 -5.06
CA PRO A 114 -22.56 3.00 -4.53
C PRO A 114 -21.54 4.04 -5.00
N GLY A 115 -20.75 4.55 -4.04
CA GLY A 115 -19.65 5.44 -4.34
C GLY A 115 -18.44 4.72 -4.96
N PRO A 116 -17.38 5.47 -5.28
CA PRO A 116 -16.15 4.94 -5.87
C PRO A 116 -15.39 3.95 -4.98
N VAL A 117 -15.62 3.91 -3.67
CA VAL A 117 -15.04 2.86 -2.80
C VAL A 117 -15.53 1.45 -3.11
N PHE A 118 -16.66 1.32 -3.83
CA PHE A 118 -17.13 0.03 -4.34
C PHE A 118 -16.36 -0.33 -5.61
N ALA A 119 -15.08 -0.66 -5.42
CA ALA A 119 -14.12 -1.14 -6.40
C ALA A 119 -13.16 -2.11 -5.69
N GLN A 120 -12.31 -2.82 -6.43
CA GLN A 120 -11.26 -3.66 -5.85
C GLN A 120 -9.92 -2.91 -5.72
N LEU A 121 -9.69 -1.91 -6.58
CA LEU A 121 -8.53 -1.03 -6.52
C LEU A 121 -8.97 0.44 -6.66
N LEU A 122 -8.79 1.23 -5.60
CA LEU A 122 -9.13 2.65 -5.60
C LEU A 122 -7.86 3.51 -5.59
N MET A 123 -7.73 4.39 -6.59
CA MET A 123 -6.79 5.51 -6.55
C MET A 123 -7.46 6.71 -5.87
N ALA A 124 -6.92 7.12 -4.72
CA ALA A 124 -7.34 8.32 -4.01
C ALA A 124 -6.29 9.42 -4.22
N ASP A 125 -6.46 10.22 -5.26
CA ASP A 125 -5.49 11.21 -5.69
C ASP A 125 -5.56 12.45 -4.81
N GLU A 126 -4.41 12.92 -4.31
CA GLU A 126 -4.25 14.12 -3.47
C GLU A 126 -5.13 14.11 -2.22
N ILE A 127 -5.08 13.00 -1.46
CA ILE A 127 -5.91 12.78 -0.27
C ILE A 127 -5.85 13.93 0.75
N ASN A 128 -4.72 14.65 0.79
CA ASN A 128 -4.52 15.82 1.64
C ASN A 128 -5.33 17.06 1.21
N ARG A 129 -6.01 17.09 0.06
CA ARG A 129 -6.82 18.23 -0.38
C ARG A 129 -8.26 18.21 0.12
N ALA A 130 -8.78 17.04 0.53
CA ALA A 130 -10.13 16.97 1.08
C ALA A 130 -10.18 17.26 2.57
N SER A 131 -11.36 17.64 3.05
CA SER A 131 -11.59 17.89 4.48
C SER A 131 -11.25 16.67 5.35
N PRO A 132 -10.88 16.88 6.64
CA PRO A 132 -10.63 15.78 7.57
C PRO A 132 -11.79 14.78 7.70
N ARG A 133 -13.03 15.24 7.51
CA ARG A 133 -14.23 14.39 7.54
C ARG A 133 -14.27 13.44 6.32
N THR A 134 -13.95 13.96 5.15
CA THR A 134 -13.88 13.19 3.89
C THR A 134 -12.72 12.18 3.92
N GLN A 135 -11.56 12.60 4.42
CA GLN A 135 -10.42 11.69 4.67
C GLN A 135 -10.82 10.55 5.61
N SER A 136 -11.47 10.88 6.73
CA SER A 136 -11.90 9.89 7.73
C SER A 136 -12.87 8.87 7.16
N ALA A 137 -13.77 9.28 6.26
CA ALA A 137 -14.72 8.38 5.60
C ALA A 137 -14.01 7.30 4.77
N LEU A 138 -13.04 7.68 3.92
CA LEU A 138 -12.23 6.71 3.16
C LEU A 138 -11.45 5.78 4.09
N LEU A 139 -10.81 6.33 5.13
CA LEU A 139 -9.98 5.57 6.06
C LEU A 139 -10.78 4.58 6.91
N GLN A 140 -12.04 4.91 7.22
CA GLN A 140 -12.96 3.99 7.86
C GLN A 140 -13.33 2.84 6.91
N ALA A 141 -13.63 3.14 5.66
CA ALA A 141 -13.92 2.13 4.63
C ALA A 141 -12.73 1.16 4.45
N MET A 142 -11.50 1.69 4.41
CA MET A 142 -10.25 0.90 4.39
C MET A 142 -10.15 -0.05 5.59
N GLN A 143 -10.47 0.42 6.79
CA GLN A 143 -10.29 -0.36 8.02
C GLN A 143 -11.38 -1.41 8.24
N GLU A 144 -12.63 -1.10 7.84
CA GLU A 144 -13.79 -1.95 8.10
C GLU A 144 -14.14 -2.90 6.94
N GLY A 145 -13.70 -2.61 5.71
CA GLY A 145 -14.08 -3.39 4.53
C GLY A 145 -15.57 -3.29 4.18
N ARG A 146 -16.26 -2.27 4.72
CA ARG A 146 -17.68 -1.97 4.52
C ARG A 146 -17.91 -0.48 4.78
N VAL A 147 -19.06 0.02 4.35
CA VAL A 147 -19.52 1.39 4.65
C VAL A 147 -20.90 1.35 5.31
N SER A 148 -21.21 2.40 6.06
CA SER A 148 -22.54 2.61 6.64
C SER A 148 -23.17 3.86 6.02
N VAL A 149 -24.27 3.69 5.30
CA VAL A 149 -25.01 4.79 4.66
C VAL A 149 -26.47 4.68 5.09
N ALA A 150 -27.05 5.79 5.57
CA ALA A 150 -28.43 5.84 6.07
C ALA A 150 -28.83 4.75 7.10
N GLY A 151 -27.86 4.25 7.88
CA GLY A 151 -28.08 3.20 8.88
C GLY A 151 -28.01 1.77 8.34
N ALA A 152 -27.75 1.57 7.04
CA ALA A 152 -27.51 0.28 6.42
C ALA A 152 -26.01 0.04 6.17
N TYR A 153 -25.56 -1.20 6.41
CA TYR A 153 -24.21 -1.63 6.10
C TYR A 153 -24.11 -2.21 4.69
N HIS A 154 -23.10 -1.77 3.94
CA HIS A 154 -22.81 -2.24 2.60
C HIS A 154 -21.36 -2.76 2.54
N PRO A 155 -21.14 -4.06 2.24
CA PRO A 155 -19.80 -4.61 2.14
C PRO A 155 -19.07 -4.11 0.89
N LEU A 156 -17.76 -3.87 0.99
CA LEU A 156 -16.94 -3.52 -0.15
C LEU A 156 -16.53 -4.76 -0.95
N PRO A 157 -16.37 -4.66 -2.29
CA PRO A 157 -15.81 -5.73 -3.11
C PRO A 157 -14.44 -6.19 -2.59
N GLN A 158 -14.14 -7.49 -2.73
CA GLN A 158 -12.87 -8.06 -2.28
C GLN A 158 -12.05 -8.60 -3.47
N PRO A 159 -10.71 -8.46 -3.44
CA PRO A 159 -9.94 -7.72 -2.44
C PRO A 159 -10.16 -6.21 -2.58
N PHE A 160 -10.03 -5.44 -1.48
CA PHE A 160 -10.16 -3.97 -1.50
C PHE A 160 -8.83 -3.31 -1.17
N HIS A 161 -8.27 -2.57 -2.12
CA HIS A 161 -7.01 -1.86 -1.98
C HIS A 161 -7.17 -0.38 -2.30
N VAL A 162 -6.38 0.44 -1.62
CA VAL A 162 -6.36 1.90 -1.82
C VAL A 162 -4.91 2.31 -2.04
N LEU A 163 -4.67 2.98 -3.16
CA LEU A 163 -3.43 3.67 -3.48
C LEU A 163 -3.71 5.17 -3.36
N ALA A 164 -3.40 5.73 -2.20
CA ALA A 164 -3.61 7.14 -1.93
C ALA A 164 -2.37 7.94 -2.33
N THR A 165 -2.53 9.09 -2.97
CA THR A 165 -1.40 9.95 -3.34
C THR A 165 -1.39 11.22 -2.51
N GLN A 166 -0.19 11.75 -2.26
CA GLN A 166 0.00 13.09 -1.70
C GLN A 166 1.05 13.84 -2.53
N ASN A 167 0.76 15.12 -2.79
CA ASN A 167 1.71 16.05 -3.36
C ASN A 167 2.38 16.85 -2.22
N PRO A 168 3.69 16.65 -1.96
CA PRO A 168 4.37 17.32 -0.86
C PRO A 168 4.61 18.82 -1.11
N LEU A 169 4.50 19.29 -2.35
CA LEU A 169 4.75 20.70 -2.70
C LEU A 169 3.52 21.61 -2.49
N GLU A 170 2.35 21.02 -2.32
CA GLU A 170 1.10 21.77 -2.25
C GLU A 170 0.79 22.18 -0.81
N GLN A 171 1.02 23.46 -0.51
CA GLN A 171 0.87 24.02 0.84
C GLN A 171 -0.46 24.76 1.05
N GLU A 172 -1.14 25.15 -0.02
CA GLU A 172 -2.41 25.87 0.05
C GLU A 172 -3.60 24.91 0.00
N GLY A 173 -4.56 25.08 0.91
CA GLY A 173 -5.79 24.28 0.92
C GLY A 173 -5.59 22.80 1.23
N THR A 174 -4.48 22.43 1.89
CA THR A 174 -4.20 21.04 2.27
C THR A 174 -4.40 20.80 3.77
N TYR A 175 -4.95 19.63 4.08
CA TYR A 175 -5.18 19.08 5.41
C TYR A 175 -4.27 17.87 5.59
N PRO A 176 -3.19 17.97 6.39
CA PRO A 176 -2.30 16.85 6.62
C PRO A 176 -3.06 15.72 7.32
N LEU A 177 -2.79 14.48 6.91
CA LEU A 177 -3.32 13.30 7.58
C LEU A 177 -2.70 13.19 8.99
N PRO A 178 -3.50 13.14 10.06
CA PRO A 178 -3.01 12.82 11.39
C PRO A 178 -2.27 11.48 11.45
N GLU A 179 -1.37 11.32 12.42
CA GLU A 179 -0.53 10.14 12.58
C GLU A 179 -1.37 8.85 12.71
N ALA A 180 -2.46 8.92 13.47
CA ALA A 180 -3.39 7.81 13.64
C ALA A 180 -4.08 7.39 12.32
N GLN A 181 -4.16 8.30 11.35
CA GLN A 181 -4.70 8.05 10.03
C GLN A 181 -3.66 7.43 9.10
N LEU A 182 -2.45 7.99 9.09
CA LEU A 182 -1.30 7.46 8.34
C LEU A 182 -1.02 6.00 8.70
N ASP A 183 -1.11 5.65 9.98
CA ASP A 183 -0.81 4.30 10.47
C ASP A 183 -1.72 3.19 9.88
N ARG A 184 -2.87 3.56 9.27
CA ARG A 184 -3.75 2.64 8.52
C ARG A 184 -3.16 2.18 7.17
N PHE A 185 -2.20 2.90 6.62
CA PHE A 185 -1.46 2.47 5.42
C PHE A 185 -0.39 1.45 5.80
N LEU A 186 -0.24 0.40 5.01
CA LEU A 186 0.79 -0.62 5.26
C LEU A 186 2.19 0.01 5.20
N MET A 187 2.44 0.77 4.14
CA MET A 187 3.69 1.49 3.92
C MET A 187 3.45 2.80 3.14
N GLN A 188 4.48 3.63 3.12
CA GLN A 188 4.56 4.83 2.29
C GLN A 188 5.73 4.67 1.30
N SER A 189 5.46 4.91 0.03
CA SER A 189 6.44 4.94 -1.05
C SER A 189 6.65 6.38 -1.50
N ASP A 190 7.91 6.84 -1.52
CA ASP A 190 8.26 8.15 -2.05
C ASP A 190 8.71 7.99 -3.51
N ILE A 191 8.02 8.69 -4.40
CA ILE A 191 8.30 8.67 -5.83
C ILE A 191 9.19 9.87 -6.16
N THR A 192 10.42 9.59 -6.56
CA THR A 192 11.38 10.58 -7.04
C THR A 192 11.35 10.67 -8.57
N TYR A 193 12.00 11.71 -9.11
CA TYR A 193 12.24 11.77 -10.54
C TYR A 193 13.05 10.54 -11.00
N PRO A 194 12.73 9.99 -12.19
CA PRO A 194 13.50 8.89 -12.77
C PRO A 194 14.92 9.34 -13.09
N ASP A 195 15.85 8.39 -13.17
CA ASP A 195 17.17 8.68 -13.70
C ASP A 195 17.13 9.00 -15.21
N ARG A 196 18.23 9.51 -15.76
CA ARG A 196 18.32 9.89 -17.16
C ARG A 196 18.01 8.75 -18.14
N ALA A 197 18.38 7.52 -17.81
CA ALA A 197 18.17 6.37 -18.69
C ALA A 197 16.68 5.97 -18.71
N ALA A 198 16.06 5.94 -17.54
CA ALA A 198 14.63 5.73 -17.37
C ALA A 198 13.80 6.86 -18.01
N GLU A 199 14.19 8.11 -17.82
CA GLU A 199 13.53 9.27 -18.43
C GLU A 199 13.62 9.22 -19.96
N LYS A 200 14.78 8.84 -20.52
CA LYS A 200 14.93 8.61 -21.96
C LYS A 200 14.00 7.52 -22.46
N ALA A 201 13.91 6.39 -21.74
CA ALA A 201 13.00 5.31 -22.10
C ALA A 201 11.53 5.75 -22.04
N MET A 202 11.17 6.55 -21.03
CA MET A 202 9.85 7.13 -20.88
C MET A 202 9.48 8.05 -22.04
N ILE A 203 10.38 8.94 -22.46
CA ILE A 203 10.16 9.81 -23.63
C ILE A 203 9.87 8.94 -24.86
N ILE A 204 10.75 7.99 -25.17
CA ILE A 204 10.60 7.11 -26.35
C ILE A 204 9.27 6.34 -26.31
N ALA A 205 8.91 5.77 -25.16
CA ALA A 205 7.72 4.95 -25.00
C ALA A 205 6.41 5.75 -24.97
N THR A 206 6.44 7.03 -24.60
CA THR A 206 5.24 7.90 -24.50
C THR A 206 5.02 8.78 -25.73
N THR A 207 6.07 9.04 -26.51
CA THR A 207 5.99 9.85 -27.75
C THR A 207 6.07 9.00 -29.02
N GLY A 208 6.24 7.69 -28.90
CA GLY A 208 6.22 6.75 -30.01
C GLY A 208 4.80 6.43 -30.50
N PRO A 209 4.67 5.80 -31.69
CA PRO A 209 3.36 5.42 -32.24
C PRO A 209 2.72 4.19 -31.58
N GLU A 210 3.47 3.46 -30.73
CA GLU A 210 3.00 2.23 -30.08
C GLU A 210 2.70 2.46 -28.60
N ASP A 211 1.44 2.24 -28.20
CA ASP A 211 1.06 2.20 -26.79
C ASP A 211 1.20 0.77 -26.24
N ALA A 212 2.04 0.62 -25.21
CA ALA A 212 2.17 -0.62 -24.47
C ALA A 212 0.88 -0.90 -23.66
N HIS A 213 0.02 -1.76 -24.18
CA HIS A 213 -1.17 -2.23 -23.46
C HIS A 213 -0.83 -3.39 -22.52
N PRO A 214 -1.03 -3.25 -21.19
CA PRO A 214 -0.75 -4.33 -20.26
C PRO A 214 -1.70 -5.50 -20.45
N GLN A 215 -1.21 -6.70 -20.17
CA GLN A 215 -2.00 -7.93 -20.22
C GLN A 215 -2.37 -8.42 -18.81
N THR A 216 -3.57 -8.97 -18.66
CA THR A 216 -3.97 -9.63 -17.42
C THR A 216 -3.10 -10.86 -17.17
N ARG A 217 -2.47 -10.89 -15.99
CA ARG A 217 -1.59 -11.99 -15.53
C ARG A 217 -2.19 -12.78 -14.38
N LEU A 218 -2.97 -12.11 -13.52
CA LEU A 218 -3.67 -12.73 -12.39
C LEU A 218 -5.13 -12.33 -12.40
N SER A 219 -5.95 -13.15 -11.76
CA SER A 219 -7.34 -12.81 -11.42
C SER A 219 -7.43 -12.29 -9.98
N PRO A 220 -8.50 -11.55 -9.62
CA PRO A 220 -8.72 -11.13 -8.24
C PRO A 220 -8.79 -12.31 -7.26
N LYS A 221 -9.38 -13.43 -7.69
CA LYS A 221 -9.44 -14.66 -6.90
C LYS A 221 -8.04 -15.22 -6.61
N ALA A 222 -7.17 -15.28 -7.63
CA ALA A 222 -5.80 -15.74 -7.46
C ALA A 222 -4.99 -14.81 -6.53
N LEU A 223 -5.23 -13.50 -6.60
CA LEU A 223 -4.61 -12.55 -5.67
C LEU A 223 -5.05 -12.82 -4.22
N MET A 224 -6.34 -13.05 -3.97
CA MET A 224 -6.84 -13.40 -2.64
C MET A 224 -6.30 -14.74 -2.12
N GLU A 225 -6.17 -15.74 -3.00
CA GLU A 225 -5.54 -17.02 -2.67
C GLU A 225 -4.07 -16.83 -2.28
N ALA A 226 -3.32 -16.01 -3.00
CA ALA A 226 -1.95 -15.64 -2.66
C ALA A 226 -1.85 -14.90 -1.31
N GLN A 227 -2.76 -13.95 -1.05
CA GLN A 227 -2.86 -13.24 0.24
C GLN A 227 -3.13 -14.20 1.41
N ALA A 228 -3.98 -15.21 1.21
CA ALA A 228 -4.26 -16.22 2.22
C ALA A 228 -3.02 -17.09 2.49
N LEU A 229 -2.37 -17.56 1.43
CA LEU A 229 -1.17 -18.40 1.49
C LEU A 229 -0.01 -17.68 2.20
N LEU A 230 0.15 -16.38 1.99
CA LEU A 230 1.18 -15.56 2.63
C LEU A 230 1.13 -15.60 4.16
N ARG A 231 -0.05 -15.80 4.76
CA ARG A 231 -0.19 -15.90 6.23
C ARG A 231 0.49 -17.15 6.79
N HIS A 232 0.70 -18.16 5.96
CA HIS A 232 1.31 -19.44 6.31
C HIS A 232 2.80 -19.52 6.01
N VAL A 233 3.39 -18.47 5.41
CA VAL A 233 4.84 -18.42 5.16
C VAL A 233 5.59 -18.42 6.50
N PRO A 234 6.45 -19.42 6.75
CA PRO A 234 7.21 -19.51 8.00
C PRO A 234 8.19 -18.34 8.10
N VAL A 235 8.42 -17.88 9.33
CA VAL A 235 9.33 -16.77 9.62
C VAL A 235 10.23 -17.23 10.75
N GLY A 236 11.53 -17.24 10.52
CA GLY A 236 12.50 -17.66 11.54
C GLY A 236 12.57 -16.66 12.69
N ASP A 237 12.86 -17.15 13.90
CA ASP A 237 12.93 -16.33 15.12
C ASP A 237 13.87 -15.14 14.98
N LYS A 238 15.00 -15.30 14.27
CA LYS A 238 15.94 -14.20 13.99
C LYS A 238 15.28 -13.02 13.26
N VAL A 239 14.36 -13.29 12.33
CA VAL A 239 13.63 -12.25 11.59
C VAL A 239 12.59 -11.59 12.50
N VAL A 240 11.91 -12.37 13.35
CA VAL A 240 10.98 -11.84 14.35
C VAL A 240 11.70 -10.90 15.31
N GLU A 241 12.84 -11.33 15.85
CA GLU A 241 13.67 -10.53 16.76
C GLU A 241 14.26 -9.29 16.07
N ALA A 242 14.63 -9.37 14.80
CA ALA A 242 15.07 -8.22 14.02
C ALA A 242 13.95 -7.17 13.87
N ILE A 243 12.73 -7.60 13.56
CA ILE A 243 11.55 -6.71 13.49
C ILE A 243 11.27 -6.06 14.85
N LEU A 244 11.30 -6.84 15.94
CA LEU A 244 11.06 -6.34 17.28
C LEU A 244 12.14 -5.34 17.70
N THR A 245 13.41 -5.68 17.48
CA THR A 245 14.56 -4.80 17.75
C THR A 245 14.42 -3.50 16.99
N LEU A 246 14.17 -3.54 15.67
CA LEU A 246 14.02 -2.35 14.84
C LEU A 246 12.90 -1.42 15.35
N VAL A 247 11.71 -1.98 15.61
CA VAL A 247 10.54 -1.19 16.03
C VAL A 247 10.73 -0.62 17.45
N ARG A 248 11.24 -1.41 18.39
CA ARG A 248 11.48 -0.94 19.77
C ARG A 248 12.59 0.10 19.82
N GLN A 249 13.69 -0.10 19.09
CA GLN A 249 14.77 0.88 19.01
C GLN A 249 14.35 2.18 18.31
N GLY A 250 13.29 2.17 17.50
CA GLY A 250 12.69 3.37 16.92
C GLY A 250 11.92 4.24 17.91
N ARG A 251 11.67 3.77 19.14
CA ARG A 251 10.94 4.51 20.16
C ARG A 251 11.90 5.31 21.04
N PRO A 252 11.79 6.65 21.11
CA PRO A 252 12.74 7.47 21.85
C PRO A 252 12.80 7.12 23.35
N GLU A 253 11.73 6.59 23.93
CA GLU A 253 11.65 6.18 25.34
C GLU A 253 12.28 4.81 25.63
N GLU A 254 12.45 3.94 24.62
CA GLU A 254 13.02 2.60 24.77
C GLU A 254 14.39 2.45 24.08
N SER A 255 14.80 3.42 23.26
CA SER A 255 15.97 3.31 22.39
C SER A 255 17.29 3.41 23.14
N ALA A 256 18.20 2.48 22.87
CA ALA A 256 19.59 2.56 23.28
C ALA A 256 20.41 3.50 22.38
N ILE A 257 19.89 3.86 21.20
CA ILE A 257 20.58 4.69 20.20
C ILE A 257 20.37 6.17 20.57
N THR A 258 21.45 6.86 20.93
CA THR A 258 21.42 8.26 21.37
C THR A 258 20.77 9.19 20.35
N ASP A 259 21.00 8.97 19.06
CA ASP A 259 20.41 9.78 18.01
C ASP A 259 18.88 9.67 17.96
N ILE A 260 18.32 8.49 18.25
CA ILE A 260 16.87 8.30 18.29
C ILE A 260 16.27 9.08 19.45
N ARG A 261 16.86 8.94 20.64
CA ARG A 261 16.42 9.65 21.85
C ARG A 261 16.45 11.17 21.68
N ARG A 262 17.42 11.69 20.90
CA ARG A 262 17.57 13.12 20.64
C ARG A 262 16.66 13.63 19.53
N HIS A 263 16.54 12.87 18.44
CA HIS A 263 15.95 13.38 17.19
C HIS A 263 14.52 12.92 16.92
N VAL A 264 14.03 11.88 17.59
CA VAL A 264 12.67 11.35 17.38
C VAL A 264 11.73 11.88 18.45
N ALA A 265 10.63 12.52 18.02
CA ALA A 265 9.57 13.01 18.90
C ALA A 265 8.63 11.88 19.32
N TRP A 266 8.30 10.99 18.40
CA TRP A 266 7.51 9.78 18.68
C TRP A 266 7.87 8.68 17.68
N GLY A 267 7.81 7.44 18.15
CA GLY A 267 8.27 6.25 17.42
C GLY A 267 7.16 5.26 17.06
N PRO A 268 7.53 4.17 16.37
CA PRO A 268 6.56 3.26 15.78
C PRO A 268 5.88 2.35 16.82
N GLY A 269 4.55 2.19 16.67
CA GLY A 269 3.73 1.30 17.49
C GLY A 269 3.73 -0.17 17.01
N PRO A 270 2.98 -1.07 17.69
CA PRO A 270 2.90 -2.50 17.34
C PRO A 270 2.44 -2.79 15.91
N ARG A 271 1.66 -1.89 15.31
CA ARG A 271 1.23 -2.00 13.91
C ARG A 271 2.40 -1.95 12.92
N ALA A 272 3.50 -1.27 13.26
CA ALA A 272 4.72 -1.32 12.47
C ALA A 272 5.29 -2.74 12.42
N SER A 273 5.35 -3.44 13.56
CA SER A 273 5.80 -4.83 13.62
C SER A 273 4.92 -5.76 12.79
N GLN A 274 3.60 -5.58 12.86
CA GLN A 274 2.64 -6.35 12.05
C GLN A 274 2.74 -6.03 10.56
N ALA A 275 3.00 -4.77 10.20
CA ALA A 275 3.21 -4.34 8.82
C ALA A 275 4.50 -4.94 8.25
N LEU A 276 5.62 -4.85 8.98
CA LEU A 276 6.89 -5.49 8.61
C LEU A 276 6.71 -6.99 8.43
N MET A 277 6.10 -7.68 9.40
CA MET A 277 5.85 -9.12 9.32
C MET A 277 5.12 -9.54 8.04
N ARG A 278 4.06 -8.82 7.67
CA ARG A 278 3.31 -9.10 6.43
C ARG A 278 4.13 -8.73 5.19
N ALA A 279 4.82 -7.60 5.21
CA ALA A 279 5.59 -7.09 4.08
C ALA A 279 6.81 -7.97 3.78
N VAL A 280 7.56 -8.45 4.79
CA VAL A 280 8.73 -9.31 4.56
C VAL A 280 8.33 -10.67 3.98
N ARG A 281 7.20 -11.24 4.41
CA ARG A 281 6.63 -12.46 3.81
C ARG A 281 6.27 -12.24 2.35
N ALA A 282 5.59 -11.14 2.05
CA ALA A 282 5.21 -10.77 0.69
C ALA A 282 6.43 -10.56 -0.20
N ARG A 283 7.47 -9.87 0.29
CA ARG A 283 8.73 -9.67 -0.44
C ARG A 283 9.46 -10.98 -0.72
N ALA A 284 9.56 -11.87 0.27
CA ALA A 284 10.18 -13.17 0.09
C ALA A 284 9.49 -13.99 -1.02
N VAL A 285 8.15 -14.06 -1.00
CA VAL A 285 7.39 -14.78 -2.03
C VAL A 285 7.51 -14.10 -3.40
N LEU A 286 7.52 -12.76 -3.45
CA LEU A 286 7.73 -12.01 -4.69
C LEU A 286 9.10 -12.32 -5.33
N ASP A 287 10.11 -12.56 -4.49
CA ASP A 287 11.46 -12.99 -4.92
C ASP A 287 11.57 -14.51 -5.15
N GLY A 288 10.47 -15.26 -5.05
CA GLY A 288 10.46 -16.72 -5.20
C GLY A 288 11.06 -17.49 -4.02
N ARG A 289 11.29 -16.82 -2.88
CA ARG A 289 11.81 -17.43 -1.64
C ARG A 289 10.67 -17.91 -0.75
N LEU A 290 10.91 -19.01 -0.04
CA LEU A 290 9.94 -19.67 0.84
C LEU A 290 9.92 -19.13 2.28
N ALA A 291 10.90 -18.29 2.64
CA ALA A 291 11.00 -17.66 3.93
C ALA A 291 11.69 -16.29 3.81
N PRO A 292 11.30 -15.29 4.62
CA PRO A 292 11.97 -14.01 4.68
C PRO A 292 13.32 -14.08 5.40
N SER A 293 14.14 -13.08 5.15
CA SER A 293 15.46 -12.87 5.72
C SER A 293 15.53 -11.52 6.45
N ILE A 294 16.65 -11.24 7.12
CA ILE A 294 16.90 -9.93 7.74
C ILE A 294 17.02 -8.84 6.65
N GLU A 295 17.53 -9.17 5.46
CA GLU A 295 17.60 -8.23 4.33
C GLU A 295 16.22 -7.70 3.93
N ASP A 296 15.16 -8.50 4.10
CA ASP A 296 13.78 -8.06 3.88
C ASP A 296 13.33 -7.02 4.91
N VAL A 297 13.74 -7.21 6.17
CA VAL A 297 13.45 -6.26 7.25
C VAL A 297 14.14 -4.92 6.94
N LEU A 298 15.41 -4.95 6.55
CA LEU A 298 16.20 -3.76 6.22
C LEU A 298 15.61 -3.02 5.01
N ALA A 299 15.28 -3.74 3.93
CA ALA A 299 14.71 -3.13 2.73
C ALA A 299 13.35 -2.46 2.99
N LEU A 300 12.54 -3.04 3.88
CA LEU A 300 11.18 -2.56 4.17
C LEU A 300 11.10 -1.64 5.39
N ALA A 301 12.20 -1.42 6.12
CA ALA A 301 12.26 -0.51 7.25
C ALA A 301 11.85 0.92 6.85
N GLY A 302 12.47 1.46 5.78
CA GLY A 302 12.16 2.79 5.26
C GLY A 302 10.67 2.96 4.91
N PRO A 303 10.13 2.15 3.99
CA PRO A 303 8.72 2.25 3.57
C PRO A 303 7.72 2.07 4.71
N VAL A 304 7.99 1.17 5.67
CA VAL A 304 7.04 0.86 6.74
C VAL A 304 7.12 1.86 7.92
N LEU A 305 8.29 2.43 8.20
CA LEU A 305 8.50 3.27 9.39
C LEU A 305 8.34 4.77 9.15
N ARG A 306 8.57 5.27 7.93
CA ARG A 306 8.62 6.72 7.66
C ARG A 306 7.36 7.49 8.06
N HIS A 307 6.18 6.90 7.89
CA HIS A 307 4.89 7.51 8.26
C HIS A 307 4.44 7.12 9.67
N ARG A 308 5.27 6.36 10.40
CA ARG A 308 5.05 5.88 11.77
C ARG A 308 6.06 6.47 12.76
N MET A 309 6.74 7.54 12.36
CA MET A 309 7.75 8.22 13.15
C MET A 309 7.70 9.71 12.83
N ALA A 310 7.98 10.56 13.81
CA ALA A 310 8.25 11.96 13.55
C ALA A 310 9.48 12.46 14.27
N LEU A 311 10.19 13.36 13.60
CA LEU A 311 11.32 14.07 14.17
C LEU A 311 10.87 15.16 15.14
N SER A 312 11.69 15.40 16.16
CA SER A 312 11.59 16.58 17.03
C SER A 312 11.82 17.87 16.24
N PHE A 313 11.30 18.98 16.76
CA PHE A 313 11.47 20.29 16.13
C PHE A 313 12.95 20.67 15.99
N SER A 314 13.75 20.38 17.03
CA SER A 314 15.20 20.61 17.01
C SER A 314 15.90 19.80 15.92
N ALA A 315 15.55 18.52 15.76
CA ALA A 315 16.12 17.68 14.71
C ALA A 315 15.81 18.21 13.31
N ARG A 316 14.58 18.68 13.08
CA ARG A 316 14.20 19.31 11.80
C ARG A 316 15.00 20.59 11.55
N ALA A 317 15.21 21.41 12.58
CA ALA A 317 16.02 22.63 12.48
C ALA A 317 17.51 22.33 12.20
N GLU A 318 18.02 21.20 12.68
CA GLU A 318 19.39 20.71 12.41
C GLU A 318 19.51 20.04 11.02
N GLY A 319 18.44 19.97 10.22
CA GLY A 319 18.44 19.35 8.90
C GLY A 319 18.45 17.81 8.91
N VAL A 320 18.16 17.20 10.06
CA VAL A 320 18.04 15.73 10.18
C VAL A 320 16.80 15.27 9.43
N THR A 321 16.93 14.17 8.69
CA THR A 321 15.83 13.55 7.95
C THR A 321 15.41 12.22 8.56
N LEU A 322 14.14 11.83 8.36
CA LEU A 322 13.66 10.51 8.79
C LEU A 322 14.41 9.37 8.09
N ALA A 323 14.82 9.56 6.84
CA ALA A 323 15.62 8.58 6.11
C ALA A 323 16.94 8.27 6.82
N GLN A 324 17.68 9.30 7.25
CA GLN A 324 18.91 9.13 8.02
C GLN A 324 18.67 8.46 9.38
N VAL A 325 17.57 8.80 10.05
CA VAL A 325 17.19 8.16 11.33
C VAL A 325 16.91 6.68 11.14
N ILE A 326 16.15 6.31 10.10
CA ILE A 326 15.83 4.90 9.80
C ILE A 326 17.09 4.13 9.38
N GLU A 327 17.99 4.73 8.61
CA GLU A 327 19.28 4.13 8.27
C GLU A 327 20.10 3.80 9.52
N ARG A 328 20.17 4.73 10.49
CA ARG A 328 20.83 4.49 11.78
C ARG A 328 20.15 3.40 12.61
N LEU A 329 18.82 3.28 12.54
CA LEU A 329 18.08 2.17 13.17
C LEU A 329 18.42 0.81 12.54
N CYS A 330 18.72 0.79 11.25
CA CYS A 330 19.02 -0.43 10.51
C CYS A 330 20.47 -0.90 10.71
N ALA A 331 21.41 0.01 10.98
CA ALA A 331 22.84 -0.31 11.08
C ALA A 331 23.21 -1.47 12.03
N PRO A 332 22.59 -1.67 13.21
CA PRO A 332 22.90 -2.80 14.08
C PRO A 332 22.42 -4.17 13.57
N LEU A 333 21.56 -4.18 12.55
CA LEU A 333 20.96 -5.37 11.96
C LEU A 333 21.57 -5.72 10.59
N ALA A 334 22.44 -4.85 10.07
CA ALA A 334 23.10 -4.98 8.76
C ALA A 334 24.35 -5.86 8.81
#